data_AF-A0A0V1PQE4-F1
#
_entry.id   AF-A0A0V1PQE4-F1
#
_cell.length_a   1.000
_cell.length_b   1.000
_cell.length_c   1.000
_cell.angle_alpha   90.00
_cell.angle_beta   90.00
_cell.angle_gamma   90.00
#
_symmetry.space_group_name_H-M   'P 1'
#
loop_
_entity.id
_entity.type
_entity.pdbx_description
1 polymer ?
#
loop_
_entity_poly.entity_id
_entity_poly.type
_entity_poly.pdbx_seq_one_letter_code
_entity_poly.pdbx_strand_id
1 'polypeptide(L)'
;MDADFSHHPEAIPKFIAKQKEQDYDIVTGTRYAGDGGVFGWDLKRKLVSRGANFLAATVLRPGVSDLTGSFRLYKKQVLAKVIDETKSKGYVFQMEMMVRAKALGYSVGEVPINFVDRLYGESKLGGDEIVGYLKGVWSLFTSV
;
A
#
# COMPACT_ATOMS: atom_id res chain seq x y z
N MET A 1 -10.28 -1.52 0.10
CA MET A 1 -10.22 -2.35 -1.12
C MET A 1 -10.83 -1.56 -2.26
N ASP A 2 -10.39 -1.84 -3.48
CA ASP A 2 -10.92 -1.15 -4.68
C ASP A 2 -12.21 -1.82 -5.16
N ALA A 3 -13.07 -1.04 -5.83
CA ALA A 3 -14.36 -1.51 -6.35
C ALA A 3 -14.28 -2.04 -7.80
N ASP A 4 -13.08 -2.15 -8.37
CA ASP A 4 -12.83 -2.56 -9.76
C ASP A 4 -12.50 -4.06 -9.92
N PHE A 5 -12.75 -4.85 -8.87
CA PHE A 5 -12.44 -6.28 -8.77
C PHE A 5 -10.96 -6.66 -8.88
N SER A 6 -10.03 -5.70 -8.90
CA SER A 6 -8.59 -6.02 -8.88
C SER A 6 -8.14 -6.67 -7.55
N HIS A 7 -8.96 -6.50 -6.51
CA HIS A 7 -8.79 -7.12 -5.19
C HIS A 7 -9.88 -8.18 -4.96
N HIS A 8 -9.50 -9.45 -4.98
CA HIS A 8 -10.44 -10.54 -4.76
C HIS A 8 -10.95 -10.58 -3.30
N PRO A 9 -12.28 -10.51 -3.06
CA PRO A 9 -12.86 -10.56 -1.72
C PRO A 9 -12.54 -11.85 -0.95
N GLU A 10 -12.17 -12.92 -1.65
CA GLU A 10 -11.72 -14.19 -1.07
C GLU A 10 -10.50 -14.06 -0.15
N ALA A 11 -9.74 -12.97 -0.26
CA ALA A 11 -8.64 -12.68 0.65
C ALA A 11 -9.12 -12.15 2.02
N ILE A 12 -10.35 -11.63 2.15
CA ILE A 12 -10.85 -11.01 3.40
C ILE A 12 -10.75 -11.97 4.60
N PRO A 13 -11.19 -13.25 4.51
CA PRO A 13 -11.01 -14.19 5.62
C PRO A 13 -9.55 -14.37 6.05
N LYS A 14 -8.61 -14.37 5.08
CA LYS A 14 -7.17 -14.47 5.37
C LYS A 14 -6.66 -13.23 6.11
N PHE A 15 -7.14 -12.04 5.77
CA PHE A 15 -6.78 -10.81 6.47
C PHE A 15 -7.28 -10.83 7.92
N ILE A 16 -8.52 -11.26 8.14
CA ILE A 16 -9.11 -11.37 9.48
C ILE A 16 -8.35 -12.42 10.31
N ALA A 17 -8.04 -13.58 9.73
CA ALA A 17 -7.24 -14.61 10.40
C ALA A 17 -5.86 -14.06 10.77
N LYS A 18 -5.17 -13.43 9.81
CA LYS A 18 -3.85 -12.83 10.03
C LYS A 18 -3.86 -11.79 11.14
N GLN A 19 -4.89 -10.93 11.17
CA GLN A 19 -5.04 -9.92 12.20
C GLN A 19 -5.11 -10.56 13.60
N LYS A 20 -5.85 -11.66 13.73
CA LYS A 20 -6.04 -12.37 15.00
C LYS A 20 -4.79 -13.13 15.47
N GLU A 21 -3.87 -13.51 14.59
CA GLU A 21 -2.65 -14.27 14.97
C GLU A 21 -1.77 -13.53 16.00
N GLN A 22 -1.62 -12.21 15.86
CA GLN A 22 -0.78 -11.40 16.74
C GLN A 22 -1.45 -10.08 17.18
N ASP A 23 -2.77 -9.99 17.04
CA ASP A 23 -3.55 -8.77 17.26
C ASP A 23 -3.00 -7.55 16.48
N TYR A 24 -2.67 -7.76 15.20
CA TYR A 24 -2.12 -6.69 14.37
C TYR A 24 -3.06 -5.49 14.26
N ASP A 25 -2.51 -4.29 14.32
CA ASP A 25 -3.25 -3.04 14.18
C ASP A 25 -3.72 -2.84 12.73
N ILE A 26 -2.89 -3.27 11.79
CA ILE A 26 -3.13 -3.20 10.35
C ILE A 26 -2.72 -4.53 9.71
N VAL A 27 -3.52 -5.01 8.77
CA VAL A 27 -3.12 -6.08 7.84
C VAL A 27 -3.19 -5.53 6.43
N THR A 28 -2.10 -5.66 5.67
CA THR A 28 -2.03 -5.21 4.28
C THR A 28 -1.86 -6.38 3.33
N GLY A 29 -2.51 -6.27 2.16
CA GLY A 29 -2.19 -7.11 1.03
C GLY A 29 -0.83 -6.74 0.47
N THR A 30 -0.03 -7.74 0.11
CA THR A 30 1.23 -7.53 -0.60
C THR A 30 1.27 -8.30 -1.91
N ARG A 31 1.72 -7.61 -2.96
CA ARG A 31 2.01 -8.19 -4.28
C ARG A 31 3.48 -8.61 -4.42
N TYR A 32 4.31 -8.30 -3.42
CA TYR A 32 5.77 -8.35 -3.54
C TYR A 32 6.45 -9.30 -2.54
N ALA A 33 5.68 -9.99 -1.69
CA ALA A 33 6.18 -10.98 -0.74
C ALA A 33 5.36 -12.28 -0.79
N GLY A 34 6.00 -13.39 -0.41
CA GLY A 34 5.42 -14.73 -0.48
C GLY A 34 4.99 -15.09 -1.90
N ASP A 35 3.82 -15.73 -2.02
CA ASP A 35 3.21 -16.10 -3.30
C ASP A 35 2.38 -14.96 -3.93
N GLY A 36 2.61 -13.71 -3.50
CA GLY A 36 1.93 -12.54 -4.03
C GLY A 36 2.38 -12.23 -5.46
N GLY A 37 1.49 -11.64 -6.26
CA GLY A 37 1.79 -11.42 -7.66
C GLY A 37 0.89 -10.41 -8.36
N VAL A 38 1.36 -9.99 -9.54
CA VAL A 38 0.61 -9.09 -10.43
C VAL A 38 0.48 -9.70 -11.82
N PHE A 39 -0.76 -9.86 -12.27
CA PHE A 39 -1.12 -10.48 -13.54
C PHE A 39 -1.74 -9.44 -14.47
N GLY A 40 -1.38 -9.49 -15.76
CA GLY A 40 -1.92 -8.59 -16.79
C GLY A 40 -1.17 -7.27 -17.00
N TRP A 41 -0.26 -6.88 -16.11
CA TRP A 41 0.53 -5.65 -16.31
C TRP A 41 1.62 -5.82 -17.38
N ASP A 42 1.79 -4.79 -18.20
CA ASP A 42 2.96 -4.66 -19.06
C ASP A 42 4.26 -4.51 -18.22
N LEU A 43 5.40 -4.79 -18.85
CA LEU A 43 6.69 -4.78 -18.16
C LEU A 43 7.03 -3.38 -17.63
N LYS A 44 6.65 -2.33 -18.36
CA LYS A 44 6.91 -0.93 -17.99
C LYS A 44 6.20 -0.56 -16.69
N ARG A 45 4.91 -0.89 -16.56
CA ARG A 45 4.10 -0.63 -15.35
C ARG A 45 4.61 -1.44 -14.16
N LYS A 46 5.04 -2.69 -14.38
CA LYS A 46 5.72 -3.50 -13.35
C LYS A 46 6.98 -2.82 -12.84
N LEU A 47 7.84 -2.34 -13.75
CA LEU A 47 9.09 -1.66 -13.38
C LEU A 47 8.85 -0.35 -12.64
N VAL A 48 7.94 0.51 -13.13
CA VAL A 48 7.60 1.78 -12.47
C VAL A 48 7.09 1.54 -11.06
N SER A 49 6.16 0.59 -10.88
CA SER A 49 5.59 0.29 -9.56
C SER A 49 6.63 -0.31 -8.60
N ARG A 50 7.47 -1.24 -9.07
CA ARG A 50 8.56 -1.79 -8.23
C ARG A 50 9.58 -0.73 -7.88
N GLY A 51 9.93 0.16 -8.81
CA GLY A 51 10.86 1.27 -8.56
C GLY A 51 10.34 2.27 -7.54
N ALA A 52 9.07 2.68 -7.67
CA ALA A 52 8.42 3.56 -6.70
C ALA A 52 8.38 2.93 -5.30
N ASN A 53 7.95 1.68 -5.20
CA ASN A 53 7.90 0.95 -3.94
C ASN A 53 9.29 0.75 -3.32
N PHE A 54 10.29 0.41 -4.13
CA PHE A 54 11.68 0.26 -3.68
C PHE A 54 12.22 1.58 -3.14
N LEU A 55 12.05 2.69 -3.87
CA LEU A 55 12.49 4.01 -3.41
C LEU A 55 11.89 4.37 -2.05
N ALA A 56 10.56 4.24 -1.91
CA ALA A 56 9.88 4.53 -0.65
C ALA A 56 10.32 3.58 0.47
N ALA A 57 10.45 2.28 0.19
CA ALA A 57 10.90 1.31 1.19
C ALA A 57 12.34 1.58 1.65
N THR A 58 13.25 1.97 0.75
CA THR A 58 14.64 2.27 1.08
C THR A 58 14.80 3.59 1.85
N VAL A 59 14.08 4.63 1.43
CA VAL A 59 14.19 5.98 2.01
C VAL A 59 13.44 6.07 3.34
N LEU A 60 12.21 5.55 3.40
CA LEU A 60 11.32 5.72 4.55
C LEU A 60 11.40 4.53 5.53
N ARG A 61 11.97 3.40 5.09
CA ARG A 61 12.19 2.17 5.89
C ARG A 61 11.03 1.74 6.79
N PRO A 62 9.77 1.70 6.30
CA PRO A 62 8.62 1.35 7.13
C PRO A 62 8.58 -0.13 7.52
N GLY A 63 9.43 -0.99 6.94
CA GLY A 63 9.41 -2.43 7.23
C GLY A 63 8.16 -3.15 6.73
N VAL A 64 7.56 -2.65 5.63
CA VAL A 64 6.39 -3.21 4.95
C VAL A 64 6.74 -3.38 3.48
N SER A 65 6.36 -4.52 2.87
CA SER A 65 6.80 -4.89 1.53
C SER A 65 6.04 -4.18 0.39
N ASP A 66 4.78 -3.77 0.62
CA ASP A 66 3.97 -3.05 -0.37
C ASP A 66 3.34 -1.78 0.22
N LEU A 67 3.92 -0.62 -0.12
CA LEU A 67 3.47 0.69 0.33
C LEU A 67 2.40 1.30 -0.57
N THR A 68 2.19 0.72 -1.74
CA THR A 68 1.33 1.27 -2.80
C THR A 68 -0.01 0.54 -2.90
N GLY A 69 -0.14 -0.63 -2.27
CA GLY A 69 -1.39 -1.39 -2.20
C GLY A 69 -2.45 -0.73 -1.31
N SER A 70 -3.70 -0.72 -1.78
CA SER A 70 -4.87 -0.14 -1.10
C SER A 70 -5.75 -1.16 -0.37
N PHE A 71 -5.47 -2.46 -0.52
CA PHE A 71 -6.22 -3.50 0.19
C PHE A 71 -5.67 -3.72 1.58
N ARG A 72 -6.34 -3.12 2.56
CA ARG A 72 -5.91 -3.11 3.96
C ARG A 72 -7.10 -3.31 4.88
N LEU A 73 -6.85 -4.00 5.99
CA LEU A 73 -7.72 -4.14 7.14
C LEU A 73 -7.10 -3.35 8.29
N TYR A 74 -7.91 -2.52 8.96
CA TYR A 74 -7.47 -1.67 10.07
C TYR A 74 -8.33 -1.94 11.30
N LYS A 75 -7.73 -1.83 12.50
CA LYS A 75 -8.52 -1.50 13.69
C LYS A 75 -9.09 -0.08 13.54
N LYS A 76 -10.35 0.12 13.96
CA LYS A 76 -11.07 1.38 13.75
C LYS A 76 -10.33 2.60 14.30
N GLN A 77 -9.85 2.52 15.54
CA GLN A 77 -9.13 3.61 16.20
C GLN A 77 -7.78 3.93 15.52
N VAL A 78 -7.11 2.91 14.98
CA VAL A 78 -5.84 3.05 14.25
C VAL A 78 -6.09 3.81 12.95
N LEU A 79 -7.13 3.42 12.19
CA LEU A 79 -7.50 4.13 10.97
C LEU A 79 -7.82 5.59 11.24
N ALA A 80 -8.61 5.88 12.27
CA ALA A 80 -8.98 7.25 12.64
C ALA A 80 -7.74 8.11 12.94
N LYS A 81 -6.79 7.59 13.73
CA LYS A 81 -5.56 8.32 14.07
C LYS A 81 -4.65 8.52 12.87
N VAL A 82 -4.44 7.49 12.06
CA VAL A 82 -3.54 7.58 10.89
C VAL A 82 -4.10 8.52 9.82
N ILE A 83 -5.43 8.52 9.61
CA ILE A 83 -6.09 9.47 8.68
C ILE A 83 -5.91 10.91 9.16
N ASP A 84 -6.10 11.18 10.45
CA ASP A 84 -5.97 12.54 11.02
C ASP A 84 -4.56 13.13 10.81
N GLU A 85 -3.53 12.29 10.91
CA GLU A 85 -2.13 12.69 10.65
C GLU A 85 -1.80 12.82 9.15
N THR A 86 -2.60 12.22 8.26
CA THR A 86 -2.31 12.13 6.82
C THR A 86 -2.76 13.38 6.08
N LYS A 87 -1.82 14.03 5.37
CA LYS A 87 -2.07 15.30 4.69
C LYS A 87 -2.21 15.17 3.17
N SER A 88 -1.59 14.14 2.58
CA SER A 88 -1.57 13.99 1.13
C SER A 88 -2.90 13.52 0.55
N LYS A 89 -3.04 13.75 -0.76
CA LYS A 89 -4.17 13.31 -1.57
C LYS A 89 -3.64 12.54 -2.78
N GLY A 90 -4.51 11.77 -3.43
CA GLY A 90 -4.15 11.01 -4.64
C GLY A 90 -3.16 9.87 -4.35
N TYR A 91 -2.23 9.64 -5.26
CA TYR A 91 -1.32 8.47 -5.23
C TYR A 91 -0.42 8.37 -4.00
N VAL A 92 -0.07 9.51 -3.40
CA VAL A 92 0.81 9.57 -2.20
C VAL A 92 0.10 9.05 -0.95
N PHE A 93 -1.23 9.16 -0.91
CA PHE A 93 -2.03 8.87 0.27
C PHE A 93 -1.79 7.46 0.84
N GLN A 94 -1.77 6.44 -0.02
CA GLN A 94 -1.59 5.05 0.44
C GLN A 94 -0.22 4.82 1.08
N MET A 95 0.81 5.45 0.53
CA MET A 95 2.17 5.38 1.07
C MET A 95 2.25 6.13 2.41
N GLU A 96 1.77 7.38 2.46
CA GLU A 96 1.80 8.19 3.68
C GLU A 96 1.07 7.50 4.84
N MET A 97 -0.12 6.97 4.59
CA MET A 97 -0.89 6.22 5.59
C MET A 97 -0.05 5.11 6.23
N MET A 98 0.71 4.33 5.44
CA MET A 98 1.52 3.23 5.97
C MET A 98 2.77 3.72 6.69
N VAL A 99 3.44 4.73 6.14
CA VAL A 99 4.65 5.32 6.73
C VAL A 99 4.32 5.94 8.09
N ARG A 100 3.24 6.72 8.18
CA ARG A 100 2.76 7.30 9.45
C ARG A 100 2.33 6.23 10.43
N ALA A 101 1.62 5.19 9.98
CA ALA A 101 1.23 4.11 10.87
C ALA A 101 2.45 3.43 11.51
N LYS A 102 3.50 3.18 10.73
CA LYS A 102 4.76 2.60 11.23
C LYS A 102 5.50 3.55 12.16
N ALA A 103 5.53 4.84 11.86
CA ALA A 103 6.15 5.85 12.73
C ALA A 103 5.42 6.03 14.07
N LEU A 104 4.08 5.86 14.08
CA LEU A 104 3.27 5.81 15.29
C LEU A 104 3.42 4.51 16.08
N GLY A 105 4.26 3.57 15.63
CA GLY A 105 4.55 2.32 16.32
C GLY A 105 3.52 1.21 16.07
N TYR A 106 2.59 1.37 15.14
CA TYR A 106 1.58 0.35 14.88
C TYR A 106 2.18 -0.92 14.24
N SER A 107 1.62 -2.06 14.64
CA SER A 107 1.95 -3.37 14.12
C SER A 107 1.29 -3.60 12.75
N VAL A 108 2.04 -4.21 11.82
CA VAL A 108 1.55 -4.46 10.46
C VAL A 108 1.82 -5.91 10.09
N GLY A 109 0.76 -6.64 9.78
CA GLY A 109 0.82 -7.98 9.20
C GLY A 109 0.64 -7.94 7.68
N GLU A 110 1.25 -8.89 6.97
CA GLU A 110 1.15 -8.98 5.51
C GLU A 110 0.47 -10.27 5.07
N VAL A 111 -0.43 -10.16 4.08
CA VAL A 111 -1.07 -11.28 3.41
C VAL A 111 -0.73 -11.22 1.93
N PRO A 112 -0.09 -12.25 1.35
CA PRO A 112 0.13 -12.32 -0.09
C PRO A 112 -1.21 -12.27 -0.85
N ILE A 113 -1.32 -11.39 -1.83
CA ILE A 113 -2.49 -11.26 -2.70
C ILE A 113 -2.10 -11.31 -4.18
N ASN A 114 -3.01 -11.85 -4.98
CA ASN A 114 -2.93 -11.77 -6.43
C ASN A 114 -3.72 -10.55 -6.89
N PHE A 115 -3.02 -9.63 -7.55
CA PHE A 115 -3.61 -8.46 -8.16
C PHE A 115 -3.75 -8.73 -9.66
N VAL A 116 -4.98 -8.80 -10.13
CA VAL A 116 -5.30 -8.96 -11.56
C VAL A 116 -5.62 -7.58 -12.11
N ASP A 117 -5.04 -7.23 -13.26
CA ASP A 117 -5.33 -5.96 -13.89
C ASP A 117 -6.82 -5.85 -14.25
N ARG A 118 -7.30 -4.60 -14.31
CA ARG A 118 -8.66 -4.29 -14.68
C ARG A 118 -8.94 -4.83 -16.08
N LEU A 119 -10.10 -5.45 -16.28
CA LEU A 119 -10.55 -5.84 -17.63
C LEU A 119 -10.82 -4.61 -18.52
N TYR A 120 -11.08 -3.43 -17.92
CA TYR A 120 -11.40 -2.19 -18.63
C TYR A 120 -10.79 -0.96 -17.92
N GLY A 121 -10.19 -0.04 -18.69
CA GLY A 121 -9.73 1.28 -18.25
C GLY A 121 -8.24 1.56 -18.52
N GLU A 122 -7.90 2.82 -18.82
CA GLU A 122 -6.51 3.27 -19.00
C GLU A 122 -5.83 3.63 -17.68
N SER A 123 -4.52 3.38 -17.59
CA SER A 123 -3.70 3.76 -16.44
C SER A 123 -3.62 5.29 -16.33
N LYS A 124 -4.03 5.84 -15.18
CA LYS A 124 -3.94 7.27 -14.92
C LYS A 124 -2.51 7.79 -14.65
N LEU A 125 -1.53 6.88 -14.46
CA LEU A 125 -0.10 7.18 -14.20
C LEU A 125 0.53 8.12 -15.25
N GLY A 126 0.43 9.42 -14.99
CA GLY A 126 1.06 10.51 -15.74
C GLY A 126 2.32 11.06 -15.08
N GLY A 127 3.04 11.96 -15.78
CA GLY A 127 4.27 12.59 -15.27
C GLY A 127 4.07 13.38 -13.97
N ASP A 128 2.95 14.11 -13.86
CA ASP A 128 2.61 14.91 -12.68
C ASP A 128 2.43 14.05 -11.43
N GLU A 129 1.90 12.83 -11.59
CA GLU A 129 1.69 11.89 -10.49
C GLU A 129 3.01 11.31 -9.99
N ILE A 130 3.98 11.10 -10.89
CA ILE A 130 5.35 10.71 -10.52
C ILE A 130 6.01 11.83 -9.70
N VAL A 131 5.92 13.08 -10.15
CA VAL A 131 6.46 14.24 -9.41
C VAL A 131 5.79 14.38 -8.05
N GLY A 132 4.46 14.23 -7.99
CA GLY A 132 3.71 14.22 -6.74
C GLY A 132 4.19 13.12 -5.78
N TYR A 133 4.42 11.91 -6.30
CA TYR A 133 4.96 10.79 -5.52
C TYR A 133 6.32 11.11 -4.91
N LEU A 134 7.26 11.62 -5.71
CA LEU A 134 8.61 11.98 -5.24
C LEU A 134 8.59 13.08 -4.19
N LYS A 135 7.77 14.13 -4.38
CA LYS A 135 7.56 15.18 -3.37
C LYS A 135 6.98 14.61 -2.07
N GLY A 136 6.06 13.65 -2.19
CA GLY A 136 5.50 12.93 -1.05
C GLY A 136 6.57 12.16 -0.27
N VAL A 137 7.42 11.39 -0.96
CA VAL A 137 8.53 10.66 -0.33
C VAL A 137 9.46 11.64 0.41
N TRP A 138 9.87 12.73 -0.23
CA TRP A 138 10.75 13.72 0.39
C TRP A 138 10.11 14.37 1.62
N SER A 139 8.84 14.80 1.51
CA SER A 139 8.12 15.40 2.64
C SER A 139 8.07 14.45 3.83
N LEU A 140 7.74 13.17 3.61
CA LEU A 140 7.67 12.19 4.69
C LEU A 140 9.04 11.95 5.32
N PHE A 141 10.09 11.82 4.51
CA PHE A 141 11.46 11.65 5.01
C PHE A 141 11.91 12.78 5.94
N THR A 142 11.43 14.01 5.70
CA THR A 142 11.80 15.18 6.52
C THR A 142 10.85 15.46 7.70
N SER A 143 9.68 14.83 7.76
CA SER A 143 8.62 15.20 8.72
C SER A 143 8.10 14.06 9.60
N VAL A 144 8.53 12.83 9.33
CA VAL A 144 8.18 11.61 10.05
C VAL A 144 9.46 10.96 10.55
#